data_AF-A0A1S8K9H2-F1
#
_entry.id   AF-A0A1S8K9H2-F1
#
_cell.length_a   1.000
_cell.length_b   1.000
_cell.length_c   1.000
_cell.angle_alpha   90.00
_cell.angle_beta   90.00
_cell.angle_gamma   90.00
#
_symmetry.space_group_name_H-M   'P 1'
#
loop_
_entity.id
_entity.type
_entity.pdbx_description
1 polymer ?
#
loop_
_entity_poly.entity_id
_entity_poly.type
_entity_poly.pdbx_seq_one_letter_code
_entity_poly.pdbx_strand_id
1 'polypeptide(L)'
;MSIISIILVVLVAFLAGMEGILDEFQFHQPLVACTLIGLVTGNLEAGIVLGGTLQMIALGWANIGAAVAPDAALASVASAIILVLGGQGVKGVPSAIAIAVPLAVAGLFLTMIVRTIAVPIVHLMDAAAEEGNIRKVEMWHIIAVCL
;
A
#
# COMPACT_ATOMS: atom_id res chain seq x y z
N MET A 1 -19.55 7.82 -4.60
CA MET A 1 -18.77 8.09 -3.37
C MET A 1 -18.82 9.58 -3.07
N SER A 2 -18.87 9.96 -1.79
CA SER A 2 -18.74 11.36 -1.36
C SER A 2 -17.30 11.84 -1.51
N ILE A 3 -17.08 13.15 -1.71
CA ILE A 3 -15.75 13.79 -1.74
C ILE A 3 -14.98 13.48 -0.45
N ILE A 4 -15.66 13.45 0.69
CA ILE A 4 -15.06 13.14 2.00
C ILE A 4 -14.49 11.71 2.01
N SER A 5 -15.24 10.73 1.48
CA SER A 5 -14.78 9.35 1.38
C SER A 5 -13.59 9.22 0.43
N ILE A 6 -13.53 10.00 -0.65
CA ILE A 6 -12.38 9.97 -1.57
C ILE A 6 -11.12 10.47 -0.87
N ILE A 7 -11.19 11.59 -0.15
CA ILE A 7 -10.05 12.13 0.59
C ILE A 7 -9.54 11.13 1.63
N LEU A 8 -10.45 10.52 2.39
CA LEU A 8 -10.10 9.52 3.39
C LEU A 8 -9.52 8.23 2.77
N VAL A 9 -10.04 7.79 1.62
CA VAL A 9 -9.48 6.64 0.88
C VAL A 9 -8.05 6.93 0.43
N VAL A 10 -7.77 8.14 -0.09
CA VAL A 10 -6.41 8.54 -0.49
C VAL A 10 -5.48 8.55 0.73
N LEU A 11 -5.95 9.04 1.87
CA LEU A 11 -5.15 9.05 3.10
C LEU A 11 -4.83 7.64 3.59
N VAL A 12 -5.80 6.72 3.57
CA VAL A 12 -5.57 5.30 3.90
C VAL A 12 -4.62 4.65 2.90
N ALA A 13 -4.79 4.92 1.59
CA ALA A 13 -3.92 4.40 0.56
C ALA A 13 -2.47 4.87 0.72
N PHE A 14 -2.27 6.15 1.08
CA PHE A 14 -0.95 6.71 1.35
C PHE A 14 -0.29 6.05 2.57
N LEU A 15 -1.02 5.91 3.68
CA LEU A 15 -0.52 5.22 4.87
C LEU A 15 -0.16 3.75 4.58
N ALA A 16 -1.03 3.03 3.88
CA ALA A 16 -0.76 1.64 3.47
C ALA A 16 0.45 1.54 2.52
N GLY A 17 0.65 2.52 1.64
CA GLY A 17 1.79 2.60 0.73
C GLY A 17 3.12 2.82 1.44
N MET A 18 3.19 3.80 2.35
CA MET A 18 4.39 4.04 3.18
C MET A 18 4.80 2.77 3.96
N GLU A 19 3.79 2.11 4.52
CA GLU A 19 3.95 0.90 5.32
C GLU A 19 4.30 -0.34 4.52
N GLY A 20 4.11 -0.32 3.19
CA GLY A 20 4.57 -1.39 2.31
C GLY A 20 6.10 -1.52 2.30
N ILE A 21 6.82 -0.45 2.67
CA ILE A 21 8.29 -0.43 2.74
C ILE A 21 8.78 -0.40 4.19
N LEU A 22 8.13 0.38 5.06
CA LEU A 22 8.50 0.49 6.48
C LEU A 22 8.32 -0.83 7.24
N ASP A 23 7.27 -1.58 6.91
CA ASP A 23 6.96 -2.91 7.49
C ASP A 23 6.95 -2.93 9.04
N GLU A 24 6.59 -1.82 9.67
CA GLU A 24 6.68 -1.65 11.13
C GLU A 24 5.32 -1.82 11.81
N PHE A 25 4.28 -1.11 11.33
CA PHE A 25 2.93 -1.17 11.89
C PHE A 25 2.00 -2.11 11.11
N GLN A 26 2.47 -2.65 9.98
CA GLN A 26 1.77 -3.61 9.15
C GLN A 26 0.45 -3.09 8.55
N PHE A 27 0.32 -1.78 8.33
CA PHE A 27 -0.89 -1.22 7.69
C PHE A 27 -1.06 -1.67 6.23
N HIS A 28 0.02 -2.12 5.59
CA HIS A 28 0.00 -2.71 4.25
C HIS A 28 -0.66 -4.09 4.22
N GLN A 29 -0.90 -4.74 5.37
CA GLN A 29 -1.55 -6.04 5.41
C GLN A 29 -2.97 -5.96 4.85
N PRO A 30 -3.38 -6.92 4.01
CA PRO A 30 -4.70 -6.92 3.39
C PRO A 30 -5.86 -6.79 4.37
N LEU A 31 -5.76 -7.42 5.55
CA LEU A 31 -6.80 -7.31 6.56
C LEU A 31 -6.99 -5.86 7.02
N VAL A 32 -5.92 -5.14 7.35
CA VAL A 32 -5.99 -3.78 7.87
C VAL A 32 -6.35 -2.80 6.74
N ALA A 33 -5.70 -2.91 5.58
CA ALA A 33 -5.96 -2.03 4.45
C ALA A 33 -7.41 -2.12 3.95
N CYS A 34 -7.93 -3.33 3.71
CA CYS A 34 -9.30 -3.50 3.21
C CYS A 34 -10.37 -3.09 4.25
N THR A 35 -10.10 -3.29 5.53
CA THR A 35 -11.04 -2.89 6.61
C THR A 35 -11.10 -1.39 6.76
N LEU A 36 -9.97 -0.68 6.71
CA LEU A 36 -9.93 0.78 6.73
C LEU A 36 -10.67 1.38 5.52
N ILE A 37 -10.44 0.84 4.32
CA ILE A 37 -11.19 1.29 3.13
C ILE A 37 -12.68 1.01 3.30
N GLY A 38 -13.07 -0.19 3.73
CA GLY A 38 -14.46 -0.55 3.99
C GLY A 38 -15.15 0.36 5.01
N LEU A 39 -14.44 0.74 6.08
CA LEU A 39 -14.93 1.68 7.10
C LEU A 39 -15.23 3.06 6.50
N VAL A 40 -14.29 3.60 5.74
CA VAL A 40 -14.38 4.93 5.13
C VAL A 40 -15.49 5.00 4.06
N THR A 41 -15.73 3.88 3.38
CA THR A 41 -16.75 3.78 2.32
C THR A 41 -18.12 3.31 2.82
N GLY A 42 -18.25 2.99 4.11
CA GLY A 42 -19.50 2.48 4.70
C GLY A 42 -19.84 1.04 4.34
N ASN A 43 -18.86 0.26 3.87
CA ASN A 43 -19.01 -1.15 3.49
C ASN A 43 -18.06 -2.03 4.30
N LEU A 44 -18.21 -1.96 5.64
CA LEU A 44 -17.28 -2.57 6.59
C LEU A 44 -17.27 -4.10 6.49
N GLU A 45 -18.44 -4.74 6.43
CA GLU A 45 -18.55 -6.20 6.36
C GLU A 45 -17.85 -6.76 5.11
N ALA A 46 -18.10 -6.16 3.94
CA ALA A 46 -17.46 -6.59 2.71
C ALA A 46 -15.94 -6.34 2.74
N GLY A 47 -15.48 -5.25 3.35
CA GLY A 47 -14.06 -4.95 3.54
C GLY A 47 -13.34 -5.95 4.46
N ILE A 48 -13.96 -6.35 5.58
CA ILE A 48 -13.42 -7.38 6.49
C ILE A 48 -13.32 -8.73 5.78
N VAL A 49 -14.38 -9.14 5.09
CA VAL A 49 -14.40 -10.44 4.39
C VAL A 49 -13.36 -10.47 3.27
N LEU A 50 -13.24 -9.40 2.49
CA LEU A 50 -12.22 -9.28 1.45
C LEU A 50 -10.81 -9.33 2.06
N GLY A 51 -10.55 -8.51 3.07
CA GLY A 51 -9.24 -8.42 3.74
C GLY A 51 -8.82 -9.75 4.37
N GLY A 52 -9.73 -10.43 5.07
CA GLY A 52 -9.45 -11.75 5.64
C GLY A 52 -9.14 -12.80 4.57
N THR A 53 -9.85 -12.76 3.43
CA THR A 53 -9.60 -13.70 2.34
C THR A 53 -8.27 -13.41 1.64
N LEU A 54 -7.96 -12.14 1.36
CA LEU A 54 -6.69 -11.73 0.76
C LEU A 54 -5.50 -11.99 1.71
N GLN A 55 -5.70 -11.85 3.02
CA GLN A 55 -4.67 -12.17 4.01
C GLN A 55 -4.22 -13.63 3.89
N MET A 56 -5.16 -14.57 3.73
CA MET A 56 -4.85 -15.99 3.56
C MET A 56 -4.02 -16.26 2.30
N ILE A 57 -4.20 -15.47 1.25
CA ILE A 57 -3.40 -15.55 0.02
C ILE A 57 -2.01 -14.93 0.25
N ALA A 58 -1.96 -13.82 1.00
CA ALA A 58 -0.74 -13.06 1.27
C ALA A 58 0.13 -13.62 2.40
N LEU A 59 -0.27 -14.71 3.09
CA LEU A 59 0.53 -15.33 4.17
C LEU A 59 1.95 -15.72 3.75
N GLY A 60 2.18 -15.96 2.46
CA GLY A 60 3.50 -16.28 1.90
C GLY A 60 4.27 -15.08 1.34
N TRP A 61 3.71 -13.86 1.40
CA TRP A 61 4.34 -12.67 0.85
C TRP A 61 5.18 -12.01 1.94
N ALA A 62 6.48 -12.24 1.88
CA ALA A 62 7.46 -11.60 2.74
C ALA A 62 8.63 -11.08 1.90
N ASN A 63 9.10 -9.88 2.21
CA ASN A 63 10.27 -9.31 1.56
C ASN A 63 11.53 -9.92 2.18
N ILE A 64 12.34 -10.62 1.37
CA ILE A 64 13.55 -11.30 1.84
C ILE A 64 14.76 -10.74 1.09
N GLY A 65 15.52 -9.90 1.77
CA GLY A 65 16.69 -9.22 1.19
C GLY A 65 16.28 -8.34 0.00
N ALA A 66 16.87 -8.59 -1.17
CA ALA A 66 16.52 -7.89 -2.40
C ALA A 66 15.31 -8.51 -3.13
N ALA A 67 14.85 -9.71 -2.73
CA ALA A 67 13.67 -10.33 -3.31
C ALA A 67 12.41 -9.72 -2.68
N VAL A 68 11.75 -8.86 -3.46
CA VAL A 68 10.53 -8.17 -3.07
C VAL A 68 9.33 -9.04 -3.45
N ALA A 69 8.45 -9.30 -2.49
CA ALA A 69 7.21 -10.02 -2.72
C ALA A 69 6.22 -9.17 -3.53
N PRO A 70 5.16 -9.77 -4.11
CA PRO A 70 4.10 -9.00 -4.75
C PRO A 70 3.49 -7.95 -3.80
N ASP A 71 3.11 -6.80 -4.33
CA ASP A 71 2.67 -5.66 -3.52
C ASP A 71 1.25 -5.90 -2.95
N ALA A 72 1.21 -6.32 -1.68
CA ALA A 72 -0.01 -6.54 -0.92
C ALA A 72 -0.78 -5.24 -0.65
N ALA A 73 -0.08 -4.12 -0.43
CA ALA A 73 -0.70 -2.85 -0.07
C ALA A 73 -1.58 -2.36 -1.22
N LEU A 74 -0.99 -2.27 -2.41
CA LEU A 74 -1.67 -1.79 -3.60
C LEU A 74 -2.80 -2.72 -4.01
N ALA A 75 -2.56 -4.04 -3.98
CA ALA A 75 -3.58 -5.03 -4.31
C ALA A 75 -4.81 -4.91 -3.39
N SER A 76 -4.58 -4.78 -2.09
CA SER A 76 -5.65 -4.74 -1.08
C SER A 76 -6.46 -3.45 -1.15
N VAL A 77 -5.80 -2.30 -1.28
CA VAL A 77 -6.47 -1.01 -1.39
C VAL A 77 -7.26 -0.93 -2.70
N ALA A 78 -6.66 -1.30 -3.83
CA ALA A 78 -7.32 -1.23 -5.13
C ALA A 78 -8.49 -2.22 -5.24
N SER A 79 -8.34 -3.47 -4.77
CA SER A 79 -9.44 -4.44 -4.74
C SER A 79 -10.58 -4.00 -3.82
N ALA A 80 -10.29 -3.38 -2.68
CA ALA A 80 -11.33 -2.83 -1.80
C ALA A 80 -12.09 -1.67 -2.46
N ILE A 81 -11.39 -0.79 -3.18
CA ILE A 81 -12.03 0.30 -3.94
C ILE A 81 -12.93 -0.28 -5.05
N ILE A 82 -12.44 -1.26 -5.80
CA ILE A 82 -13.22 -1.91 -6.87
C ILE A 82 -14.47 -2.61 -6.29
N LEU A 83 -14.34 -3.29 -5.16
CA LEU A 83 -15.46 -3.93 -4.47
C LEU A 83 -16.55 -2.92 -4.09
N VAL A 84 -16.15 -1.78 -3.53
CA VAL A 84 -17.05 -0.69 -3.14
C VAL A 84 -17.75 -0.09 -4.36
N LEU A 85 -17.00 0.19 -5.42
CA LEU A 85 -17.55 0.73 -6.66
C LEU A 85 -18.48 -0.26 -7.39
N GLY A 86 -18.21 -1.55 -7.26
CA GLY A 86 -19.05 -2.61 -7.81
C GLY A 86 -20.43 -2.73 -7.15
N GLY A 87 -20.63 -2.18 -5.95
CA GLY A 87 -21.94 -2.08 -5.29
C GLY A 87 -22.58 -3.42 -4.90
N GLN A 88 -21.85 -4.54 -5.02
CA GLN A 88 -22.37 -5.88 -4.74
C GLN A 88 -22.16 -6.33 -3.27
N GLY A 89 -21.52 -5.50 -2.45
CA GLY A 89 -21.19 -5.84 -1.06
C GLY A 89 -20.38 -7.14 -0.99
N VAL A 90 -20.72 -8.01 -0.03
CA VAL A 90 -20.04 -9.31 0.17
C VAL A 90 -20.06 -10.20 -1.07
N LYS A 91 -21.09 -10.10 -1.93
CA LYS A 91 -21.20 -10.91 -3.14
C LYS A 91 -20.16 -10.56 -4.21
N GLY A 92 -19.59 -9.36 -4.16
CA GLY A 92 -18.52 -8.92 -5.07
C GLY A 92 -17.12 -9.33 -4.63
N VAL A 93 -16.95 -9.95 -3.47
CA VAL A 93 -15.62 -10.33 -2.95
C VAL A 93 -14.86 -11.25 -3.92
N PRO A 94 -15.48 -12.28 -4.54
CA PRO A 94 -14.77 -13.15 -5.48
C PRO A 94 -14.23 -12.41 -6.72
N SER A 95 -14.98 -11.42 -7.24
CA SER A 95 -14.53 -10.64 -8.40
C SER A 95 -13.41 -9.67 -8.03
N ALA A 96 -13.45 -9.07 -6.85
CA ALA A 96 -12.38 -8.21 -6.33
C ALA A 96 -11.07 -8.99 -6.09
N ILE A 97 -11.15 -10.24 -5.65
CA ILE A 97 -9.99 -11.13 -5.46
C ILE A 97 -9.37 -11.50 -6.82
N ALA A 98 -10.19 -11.76 -7.85
CA ALA A 98 -9.68 -12.14 -9.17
C ALA A 98 -8.77 -11.05 -9.78
N ILE A 99 -9.03 -9.78 -9.46
CA ILE A 99 -8.24 -8.64 -9.95
C ILE A 99 -7.06 -8.32 -9.01
N ALA A 100 -7.08 -8.80 -7.77
CA ALA A 100 -6.06 -8.51 -6.76
C ALA A 100 -4.66 -9.01 -7.18
N VAL A 101 -4.57 -10.22 -7.75
CA VAL A 101 -3.27 -10.82 -8.12
C VAL A 101 -2.60 -10.05 -9.27
N PRO A 102 -3.26 -9.75 -10.40
CA PRO A 102 -2.70 -8.88 -11.42
C PRO A 102 -2.26 -7.51 -10.89
N LEU A 103 -3.05 -6.91 -9.98
CA LEU A 103 -2.71 -5.63 -9.37
C LEU A 103 -1.48 -5.72 -8.47
N ALA A 104 -1.32 -6.81 -7.70
CA ALA A 104 -0.13 -7.02 -6.87
C ALA A 104 1.15 -7.09 -7.71
N VAL A 105 1.09 -7.74 -8.88
CA VAL A 105 2.21 -7.83 -9.81
C VAL A 105 2.50 -6.46 -10.43
N ALA A 106 1.48 -5.70 -10.80
CA ALA A 106 1.64 -4.33 -11.29
C ALA A 106 2.23 -3.39 -10.22
N GLY A 107 1.80 -3.53 -8.96
CA GLY A 107 2.33 -2.78 -7.82
C GLY A 107 3.78 -3.12 -7.53
N LEU A 108 4.18 -4.38 -7.63
CA LEU A 108 5.59 -4.78 -7.55
C LEU A 108 6.43 -4.09 -8.63
N PHE A 109 5.94 -4.03 -9.87
CA PHE A 109 6.63 -3.32 -10.94
C PHE A 109 6.78 -1.81 -10.65
N LEU A 110 5.70 -1.17 -10.17
CA LEU A 110 5.76 0.23 -9.74
C LEU A 110 6.77 0.44 -8.61
N THR A 111 6.78 -0.44 -7.61
CA THR A 111 7.73 -0.40 -6.49
C THR A 111 9.17 -0.48 -6.96
N MET A 112 9.47 -1.30 -7.99
CA MET A 112 10.81 -1.35 -8.57
C MET A 112 11.23 -0.03 -9.23
N ILE A 113 10.30 0.65 -9.92
CA ILE A 113 10.56 1.96 -10.51
C ILE A 113 10.82 2.99 -9.41
N VAL A 114 9.97 3.07 -8.40
CA VAL A 114 10.10 4.00 -7.27
C VAL A 114 11.44 3.79 -6.55
N ARG A 115 11.82 2.52 -6.29
CA ARG A 115 13.13 2.20 -5.70
C ARG A 115 14.31 2.60 -6.58
N THR A 116 14.17 2.54 -7.90
CA THR A 116 15.21 3.02 -8.82
C THR A 116 15.35 4.54 -8.75
N ILE A 117 14.22 5.25 -8.64
CA ILE A 117 14.19 6.71 -8.50
C ILE A 117 14.70 7.16 -7.12
N ALA A 118 14.67 6.30 -6.09
CA ALA A 118 15.22 6.61 -4.78
C ALA A 118 16.76 6.69 -4.77
N VAL A 119 17.47 6.08 -5.72
CA VAL A 119 18.94 6.09 -5.82
C VAL A 119 19.53 7.51 -5.83
N PRO A 120 19.10 8.45 -6.69
CA PRO A 120 19.59 9.83 -6.64
C PRO A 120 19.30 10.55 -5.32
N ILE A 121 18.20 10.20 -4.61
CA ILE A 121 17.90 10.78 -3.29
C ILE A 121 18.97 10.35 -2.28
N VAL A 122 19.44 9.10 -2.34
CA VAL A 122 20.53 8.61 -1.49
C VAL A 122 21.83 9.39 -1.75
N HIS A 123 22.16 9.68 -3.00
CA HIS A 123 23.34 10.51 -3.30
C HIS A 123 23.22 11.95 -2.78
N LEU A 124 22.01 12.51 -2.71
CA LEU A 124 21.77 13.80 -2.05
C LEU A 124 21.94 13.72 -0.53
N MET A 125 21.61 12.58 0.08
CA MET A 125 21.87 12.33 1.50
C MET A 125 23.37 12.21 1.77
N ASP A 126 24.13 11.53 0.90
CA ASP A 126 25.59 11.41 1.02
C ASP A 126 26.24 12.80 1.03
N ALA A 127 25.87 13.68 0.09
CA ALA A 127 26.35 15.06 0.04
C ALA A 127 25.96 15.87 1.31
N ALA A 128 24.75 15.68 1.83
CA ALA A 128 24.32 16.32 3.06
C ALA A 128 25.06 15.81 4.30
N ALA A 129 25.47 14.53 4.30
CA ALA A 129 26.26 13.92 5.36
C ALA A 129 27.70 14.43 5.36
N GLU A 130 28.32 14.65 4.18
CA GLU A 130 29.64 15.28 4.05
C GLU A 130 29.67 16.71 4.62
N GLU A 131 28.56 17.46 4.50
CA GLU A 131 28.39 18.77 5.13
C GLU A 131 28.13 18.70 6.65
N GLY A 132 28.00 17.51 7.23
CA GLY A 132 27.63 17.30 8.64
C GLY A 132 26.20 17.72 8.98
N ASN A 133 25.32 17.88 7.99
CA ASN A 133 23.98 18.41 8.19
C ASN A 133 22.93 17.29 8.38
N ILE A 134 22.79 16.84 9.62
CA ILE A 134 21.85 15.77 9.99
C ILE A 134 20.40 16.09 9.62
N ARG A 135 19.98 17.36 9.74
CA ARG A 135 18.60 17.78 9.40
C ARG A 135 18.29 17.59 7.92
N LYS A 136 19.27 17.85 7.03
CA LYS A 136 19.09 17.63 5.59
C LYS A 136 18.94 16.13 5.30
N VAL A 137 19.73 15.28 5.96
CA VAL A 137 19.65 13.82 5.80
C VAL A 137 18.28 13.30 6.24
N GLU A 138 17.78 13.72 7.40
CA GLU A 138 16.44 13.35 7.90
C GLU A 138 15.32 13.81 6.96
N MET A 139 15.40 15.04 6.45
CA MET A 139 14.41 15.57 5.50
C MET A 139 14.36 14.73 4.22
N TRP A 140 15.52 14.40 3.64
CA TRP A 140 15.58 13.53 2.46
C TRP A 140 15.08 12.12 2.75
N HIS A 141 15.27 11.62 3.97
CA HIS A 141 14.79 10.30 4.37
C HIS A 141 13.26 10.25 4.37
N ILE A 142 12.62 11.26 4.97
CA ILE A 142 11.16 11.38 4.96
C ILE A 142 10.64 11.55 3.53
N ILE A 143 11.30 12.35 2.69
CA ILE A 143 10.92 12.52 1.28
C ILE A 143 10.99 11.19 0.52
N ALA A 144 12.04 10.39 0.76
CA ALA A 144 12.19 9.08 0.12
C ALA A 144 11.11 8.08 0.55
N VAL A 145 10.66 8.14 1.81
CA VAL A 145 9.58 7.27 2.32
C VAL A 145 8.20 7.68 1.79
N CYS A 146 7.99 8.97 1.52
CA CYS A 146 6.73 9.49 1.00
C CYS A 146 6.59 9.39 -0.54
N LEU A 147 7.60 8.88 -1.24
CA LEU A 147 7.65 8.73 -2.70
C LEU A 147 6.88 7.48 -3.16
#